data_AF-A0A7C4VV41-F1
#
_entry.id   AF-A0A7C4VV41-F1
#
_cell.length_a   1.000
_cell.length_b   1.000
_cell.length_c   1.000
_cell.angle_alpha   90.00
_cell.angle_beta   90.00
_cell.angle_gamma   90.00
#
_symmetry.space_group_name_H-M   'P 1'
#
loop_
_entity.id
_entity.type
_entity.pdbx_description
1 polymer ?
#
loop_
_entity_poly.entity_id
_entity_poly.type
_entity_poly.pdbx_seq_one_letter_code
_entity_poly.pdbx_strand_id
1 'polypeptide(L)'
;IYSEVTNVFELVKGIAHVTGGGILRALRRVLRDKGWEITIKLPDYMRWVLKFVEIEEAMRTFNMGYGMILIVSRENLNKVLELTGGEVIGVVSKNTKIVVQ
;
A
#
# COMPACT_ATOMS: atom_id res chain seq x y z
N ILE A 1 -4.32 -15.09 8.03
CA ILE A 1 -3.98 -13.66 7.81
C ILE A 1 -4.24 -13.40 6.33
N TYR A 2 -5.11 -12.43 5.98
CA TYR A 2 -5.54 -12.08 4.61
C TYR A 2 -6.41 -13.08 3.84
N SER A 3 -7.21 -13.91 4.51
CA SER A 3 -8.12 -14.87 3.84
C SER A 3 -9.19 -14.17 2.99
N GLU A 4 -9.57 -12.95 3.34
CA GLU A 4 -10.50 -12.12 2.59
C GLU A 4 -9.98 -11.76 1.19
N VAL A 5 -8.65 -11.71 1.01
CA VAL A 5 -8.05 -11.31 -0.27
C VAL A 5 -8.25 -12.38 -1.34
N THR A 6 -8.40 -13.66 -0.97
CA THR A 6 -8.71 -14.73 -1.94
C THR A 6 -10.06 -14.53 -2.60
N ASN A 7 -10.99 -13.81 -1.94
CA ASN A 7 -12.32 -13.54 -2.48
C ASN A 7 -12.31 -12.48 -3.59
N VAL A 8 -11.19 -11.79 -3.80
CA VAL A 8 -11.07 -10.67 -4.75
C VAL A 8 -10.01 -10.87 -5.82
N PHE A 9 -9.43 -12.07 -5.96
CA PHE A 9 -8.37 -12.33 -6.95
C PHE A 9 -8.77 -11.95 -8.38
N GLU A 10 -10.00 -12.26 -8.78
CA GLU A 10 -10.53 -11.90 -10.11
C GLU A 10 -10.88 -10.40 -10.26
N LEU A 11 -10.88 -9.64 -9.17
CA LEU A 11 -11.28 -8.23 -9.15
C LEU A 11 -10.09 -7.27 -9.13
N VAL A 12 -8.89 -7.76 -8.83
CA VAL A 12 -7.68 -6.95 -8.68
C VAL A 12 -6.75 -7.10 -9.88
N LYS A 13 -6.02 -6.03 -10.21
CA LYS A 13 -5.00 -5.98 -11.26
C LYS A 13 -3.60 -6.33 -10.75
N GLY A 14 -3.41 -6.33 -9.44
CA GLY A 14 -2.12 -6.61 -8.82
C GLY A 14 -2.23 -6.64 -7.31
N ILE A 15 -1.35 -7.41 -6.68
CA ILE A 15 -1.27 -7.59 -5.23
C ILE A 15 0.18 -7.40 -4.81
N ALA A 16 0.39 -6.61 -3.78
CA ALA A 16 1.69 -6.39 -3.16
C ALA A 16 1.62 -6.69 -1.66
N HIS A 17 2.23 -7.80 -1.26
CA HIS A 17 2.53 -8.06 0.15
C HIS A 17 3.74 -7.21 0.56
N VAL A 18 3.59 -6.42 1.61
CA VAL A 18 4.60 -5.50 2.13
C VAL A 18 5.26 -6.12 3.36
N THR A 19 6.45 -6.68 3.12
CA THR A 19 7.27 -7.35 4.11
C THR A 19 8.63 -6.66 4.21
N GLY A 20 9.73 -7.42 4.32
CA GLY A 20 11.09 -6.87 4.26
C GLY A 20 11.37 -6.11 2.96
N GLY A 21 12.03 -4.96 3.09
CA GLY A 21 12.31 -4.02 2.00
C GLY A 21 11.26 -2.90 1.85
N GLY A 22 10.26 -2.88 2.72
CA GLY A 22 9.35 -1.77 2.93
C GLY A 22 8.35 -1.50 1.80
N ILE A 23 7.49 -0.52 2.06
CA ILE A 23 6.37 -0.15 1.18
C ILE A 23 6.84 0.30 -0.21
N LEU A 24 7.98 1.00 -0.30
CA LEU A 24 8.53 1.46 -1.57
C LEU A 24 8.89 0.31 -2.50
N ARG A 25 9.53 -0.74 -1.97
CA ARG A 25 9.89 -1.92 -2.77
C ARG A 25 8.64 -2.66 -3.23
N ALA A 26 7.64 -2.78 -2.37
CA ALA A 26 6.38 -3.47 -2.69
C ALA A 26 5.63 -2.76 -3.84
N LEU A 27 5.51 -1.43 -3.79
CA LEU A 27 4.88 -0.62 -4.84
C LEU A 27 5.66 -0.70 -6.16
N ARG A 28 7.00 -0.54 -6.12
CA ARG A 28 7.85 -0.67 -7.31
C ARG A 28 7.71 -2.03 -7.99
N ARG A 29 7.61 -3.11 -7.21
CA ARG A 29 7.48 -4.48 -7.74
C ARG A 29 6.16 -4.67 -8.48
N VAL A 30 5.04 -4.15 -7.95
CA VAL A 30 3.71 -4.37 -8.54
C VAL A 30 3.39 -3.36 -9.64
N LEU A 31 3.84 -2.11 -9.53
CA LEU A 31 3.55 -1.03 -10.50
C LEU A 31 4.59 -0.89 -11.60
N ARG A 32 5.78 -1.48 -11.42
CA ARG A 32 6.90 -1.46 -12.39
C ARG A 32 7.29 -0.03 -12.79
N ASP A 33 7.00 0.34 -14.02
CA ASP A 33 7.29 1.63 -14.67
C ASP A 33 6.23 2.70 -14.40
N LYS A 34 5.09 2.33 -13.78
CA LYS A 34 4.02 3.26 -13.45
C LYS A 34 4.31 4.00 -12.15
N GLY A 35 3.92 5.27 -12.10
CA GLY A 35 3.94 6.09 -10.89
C GLY A 35 2.73 5.82 -9.98
N TRP A 36 2.76 6.41 -8.80
CA TRP A 36 1.70 6.36 -7.82
C TRP A 36 1.66 7.63 -6.97
N GLU A 37 0.45 8.00 -6.56
CA GLU A 37 0.22 9.09 -5.62
C GLU A 37 -0.55 8.52 -4.44
N ILE A 38 0.13 8.38 -3.30
CA ILE A 38 -0.46 7.78 -2.10
C ILE A 38 -0.30 8.68 -0.87
N THR A 39 -1.24 8.52 0.06
CA THR A 39 -1.19 9.08 1.39
C THR A 39 -1.07 7.96 2.40
N ILE A 40 -0.01 7.98 3.21
CA ILE A 40 0.23 7.02 4.28
C ILE A 40 -0.24 7.65 5.58
N LYS A 41 -1.27 7.05 6.18
CA LYS A 41 -1.70 7.38 7.54
C LYS A 41 -0.85 6.57 8.51
N LEU A 42 -0.01 7.25 9.29
CA LEU A 42 0.87 6.57 10.23
C LEU A 42 0.08 6.05 11.43
N PRO A 43 0.09 4.73 11.69
CA PRO A 43 -0.39 4.20 12.95
C PRO A 43 0.55 4.59 14.08
N ASP A 44 0.05 4.61 15.32
CA ASP A 44 0.79 5.10 16.50
C ASP A 44 2.12 4.38 16.72
N TYR A 45 2.17 3.07 16.47
CA TYR A 45 3.41 2.31 16.56
C TYR A 45 4.46 2.79 15.55
N MET A 46 4.05 3.18 14.35
CA MET A 46 4.96 3.67 13.32
C MET A 46 5.42 5.09 13.65
N ARG A 47 4.53 5.92 14.21
CA ARG A 47 4.92 7.24 14.77
C ARG A 47 5.96 7.09 15.87
N TRP A 48 5.86 6.06 16.71
CA TRP A 48 6.87 5.75 17.72
C TRP A 48 8.19 5.32 17.10
N VAL A 49 8.18 4.41 16.11
CA VAL A 49 9.41 3.98 15.42
C VAL A 49 10.12 5.16 14.73
N LEU A 50 9.37 6.07 14.11
CA LEU A 50 9.93 7.26 13.44
C LEU A 50 10.58 8.27 14.38
N LYS A 51 10.46 8.11 15.71
CA LYS A 51 11.27 8.88 16.67
C LYS A 51 12.74 8.45 16.67
N PHE A 52 13.05 7.27 16.13
CA PHE A 52 14.37 6.64 16.19
C PHE A 52 14.97 6.35 14.80
N VAL A 53 14.19 6.50 13.72
CA VAL A 53 14.60 6.16 12.36
C VAL A 53 14.12 7.25 11.40
N GLU A 54 14.97 7.63 10.44
CA GLU A 54 14.61 8.58 9.39
C GLU A 54 13.49 8.04 8.50
N ILE A 55 12.60 8.92 8.00
CA ILE A 55 11.44 8.51 7.22
C ILE A 55 11.86 7.80 5.91
N GLU A 56 12.94 8.23 5.28
CA GLU A 56 13.48 7.63 4.06
C GLU A 56 13.93 6.18 4.28
N GLU A 57 14.58 5.91 5.41
CA GLU A 57 14.99 4.56 5.80
C GLU A 57 13.77 3.72 6.19
N ALA A 58 12.86 4.28 6.98
CA ALA A 58 11.64 3.60 7.39
C ALA A 58 10.80 3.13 6.19
N MET A 59 10.65 3.98 5.17
CA MET A 59 9.93 3.67 3.93
C MET A 59 10.55 2.54 3.10
N ARG A 60 11.87 2.29 3.28
CA ARG A 60 12.63 1.20 2.62
C ARG A 60 12.75 -0.06 3.48
N THR A 61 12.26 -0.02 4.71
CA THR A 61 12.46 -1.10 5.69
C THR A 61 11.12 -1.66 6.18
N PHE A 62 10.18 -0.78 6.55
CA PHE A 62 8.92 -1.14 7.21
C PHE A 62 7.72 -1.06 6.27
N ASN A 63 6.64 -1.70 6.70
CA ASN A 63 5.36 -1.69 5.99
C ASN A 63 4.58 -0.38 6.12
N MET A 64 5.00 0.50 7.04
CA MET A 64 4.40 1.81 7.29
C MET A 64 2.89 1.77 7.65
N GLY A 65 2.39 0.65 8.15
CA GLY A 65 0.96 0.45 8.44
C GLY A 65 0.23 -0.45 7.43
N TYR A 66 0.83 -0.70 6.27
CA TYR A 66 0.16 -1.39 5.16
C TYR A 66 0.82 -2.73 4.88
N GLY A 67 0.26 -3.81 5.43
CA GLY A 67 0.78 -5.16 5.18
C GLY A 67 0.47 -5.69 3.78
N MET A 68 -0.63 -5.27 3.17
CA MET A 68 -1.01 -5.69 1.82
C MET A 68 -1.62 -4.51 1.05
N ILE A 69 -1.23 -4.39 -0.23
CA ILE A 69 -1.71 -3.35 -1.15
C ILE A 69 -2.33 -4.04 -2.36
N LEU A 70 -3.56 -3.65 -2.69
CA LEU A 70 -4.30 -4.14 -3.85
C LEU A 70 -4.39 -3.03 -4.91
N ILE A 71 -4.10 -3.37 -6.16
CA ILE A 71 -4.27 -2.47 -7.31
C ILE A 71 -5.59 -2.83 -7.97
N VAL A 72 -6.54 -1.89 -8.00
CA VAL A 72 -7.93 -2.15 -8.42
C VAL A 72 -8.34 -1.18 -9.53
N SER A 73 -9.16 -1.62 -10.49
CA SER A 73 -9.84 -0.69 -11.40
C SER A 73 -10.89 0.12 -10.64
N ARG A 74 -11.26 1.30 -11.16
CA ARG A 74 -12.36 2.10 -10.58
C ARG A 74 -13.68 1.33 -10.54
N GLU A 75 -13.94 0.50 -11.55
CA GLU A 75 -15.15 -0.32 -11.66
C GLU A 75 -15.28 -1.37 -10.54
N ASN A 76 -14.17 -1.98 -10.13
CA ASN A 76 -14.17 -3.01 -9.09
C ASN A 76 -13.97 -2.45 -7.67
N LEU A 77 -13.68 -1.15 -7.53
CA LEU A 77 -13.25 -0.54 -6.28
C LEU A 77 -14.22 -0.79 -5.12
N ASN A 78 -15.49 -0.45 -5.30
CA ASN A 78 -16.49 -0.57 -4.23
C ASN A 78 -16.67 -2.02 -3.77
N LYS A 79 -16.69 -2.97 -4.72
CA LYS A 79 -16.81 -4.39 -4.42
C LYS A 79 -15.60 -4.93 -3.66
N VAL A 80 -14.39 -4.49 -4.02
CA VAL A 80 -13.17 -4.88 -3.29
C VAL A 80 -13.16 -4.30 -1.88
N LEU A 81 -13.56 -3.03 -1.72
CA LEU A 81 -13.67 -2.41 -0.38
C LEU A 81 -14.67 -3.15 0.51
N GLU A 82 -15.84 -3.50 -0.02
CA GLU A 82 -16.86 -4.27 0.71
C GLU A 82 -16.35 -5.65 1.16
N LEU A 83 -15.66 -6.37 0.28
CA LEU A 83 -15.20 -7.74 0.56
C LEU A 83 -13.97 -7.82 1.46
N THR A 84 -13.16 -6.76 1.52
CA THR A 84 -11.88 -6.75 2.25
C THR A 84 -11.86 -5.85 3.47
N GLY A 85 -12.76 -4.87 3.57
CA GLY A 85 -12.72 -3.83 4.60
C GLY A 85 -11.50 -2.91 4.49
N GLY A 86 -10.78 -2.92 3.37
CA GLY A 86 -9.60 -2.09 3.15
C GLY A 86 -9.94 -0.60 3.00
N GLU A 87 -8.89 0.23 2.91
CA GLU A 87 -9.03 1.66 2.64
C GLU A 87 -8.35 2.06 1.32
N VAL A 88 -8.86 3.13 0.71
CA VAL A 88 -8.21 3.73 -0.47
C VAL A 88 -7.09 4.64 -0.01
N ILE A 89 -5.85 4.25 -0.30
CA ILE A 89 -4.65 5.01 0.07
C ILE A 89 -4.14 5.93 -1.04
N GLY A 90 -4.65 5.79 -2.27
CA GLY A 90 -4.19 6.60 -3.41
C GLY A 90 -4.54 6.05 -4.78
N VAL A 91 -3.81 6.53 -5.79
CA VAL A 91 -4.05 6.22 -7.21
C VAL A 91 -2.75 5.91 -7.95
N VAL A 92 -2.86 5.07 -9.00
CA VAL A 92 -1.78 4.89 -9.98
C VAL A 92 -1.75 6.12 -10.89
N SER A 93 -0.58 6.72 -11.08
CA SER A 93 -0.41 7.95 -11.86
C SER A 93 0.86 7.89 -12.73
N LYS A 94 1.14 8.94 -13.50
CA LYS A 94 2.39 9.07 -14.27
C LYS A 94 3.58 9.48 -13.40
N ASN A 95 3.30 10.12 -12.26
CA ASN A 95 4.31 10.65 -11.35
C ASN A 95 4.36 9.82 -10.07
N THR A 96 5.45 9.95 -9.31
CA THR A 96 5.55 9.32 -7.98
C THR A 96 5.48 10.39 -6.90
N LYS A 97 4.47 10.31 -6.04
CA LYS A 97 4.28 11.19 -4.89
C LYS A 97 3.82 10.38 -3.68
N ILE A 98 4.42 10.66 -2.53
CA ILE A 98 4.01 10.06 -1.26
C ILE A 98 3.84 11.20 -0.27
N VAL A 99 2.70 11.23 0.40
CA VAL A 99 2.42 12.14 1.52
C VAL A 99 2.28 11.28 2.76
N VAL A 100 2.96 11.65 3.84
CA VAL A 100 2.90 10.96 5.13
C VAL A 100 2.14 11.86 6.10
N GLN A 101 1.10 11.31 6.76
CA GLN A 101 0.20 12.00 7.70
C GLN A 101 0.15 11.29 9.04
#